data_AF-A0A4Y2F4A5-F1
#
_entry.id   AF-A0A4Y2F4A5-F1
#
_cell.length_a   1.000
_cell.length_b   1.000
_cell.length_c   1.000
_cell.angle_alpha   90.00
_cell.angle_beta   90.00
_cell.angle_gamma   90.00
#
_symmetry.space_group_name_H-M   'P 1'
#
loop_
_entity.id
_entity.type
_entity.pdbx_description
1 polymer ?
#
loop_
_entity_poly.entity_id
_entity_poly.type
_entity_poly.pdbx_seq_one_letter_code
_entity_poly.pdbx_strand_id
1 'polypeptide(L)'
;MTVTPAVDAKVLVVIKEKARRRLSRLVKKNRRQTVAQLTPQYNAGPSTSVSEHTVARTLLDMGLGSRRPTRVPLLTKCHRHLRLQWAREHRDWTMGKWKRVAWSDESRFLIHHVDGRVRVLRLPGEQLLLIHRLVVVVLCFGERSHGRLWDP
;
A
#
# COMPACT_ATOMS: atom_id res chain seq x y z
N MET A 1 -28.64 29.55 -45.82
CA MET A 1 -27.51 29.28 -44.92
C MET A 1 -28.05 28.82 -43.58
N THR A 2 -28.19 27.51 -43.40
CA THR A 2 -28.66 26.92 -42.14
C THR A 2 -27.47 26.27 -41.46
N VAL A 3 -26.91 26.95 -40.47
CA VAL A 3 -25.85 26.40 -39.63
C VAL A 3 -26.51 25.47 -38.61
N THR A 4 -26.38 24.17 -38.81
CA THR A 4 -26.62 23.18 -37.75
C THR A 4 -25.39 23.17 -36.83
N PRO A 5 -25.52 23.41 -35.51
CA PRO A 5 -24.42 23.15 -34.60
C PRO A 5 -24.39 21.64 -34.33
N ALA A 6 -23.46 20.95 -34.97
CA ALA A 6 -23.16 19.55 -34.71
C ALA A 6 -22.43 19.41 -33.37
N VAL A 7 -23.19 19.02 -32.35
CA VAL A 7 -22.84 18.08 -31.27
C VAL A 7 -21.35 17.96 -30.89
N ASP A 8 -20.85 18.93 -30.12
CA ASP A 8 -19.62 18.74 -29.33
C ASP A 8 -19.96 17.98 -28.02
N ALA A 9 -20.41 16.74 -28.19
CA ALA A 9 -20.78 15.84 -27.11
C ALA A 9 -19.53 15.17 -26.53
N LYS A 10 -18.60 15.96 -25.97
CA LYS A 10 -17.67 15.49 -24.92
C LYS A 10 -18.48 15.27 -23.64
N VAL A 11 -19.38 14.29 -23.65
CA VAL A 11 -20.14 13.86 -22.47
C VAL A 11 -19.17 13.07 -21.58
N LEU A 12 -18.30 13.78 -20.88
CA LEU A 12 -17.83 13.33 -19.59
C LEU A 12 -19.08 13.27 -18.72
N VAL A 13 -19.61 12.06 -18.50
CA VAL A 13 -20.65 11.83 -17.49
C VAL A 13 -20.08 12.29 -16.16
N VAL A 14 -20.36 13.54 -15.78
CA VAL A 14 -19.91 14.12 -14.52
C VAL A 14 -20.59 13.33 -13.42
N ILE A 15 -19.84 12.47 -12.75
CA ILE A 15 -20.33 11.77 -11.56
C ILE A 15 -20.66 12.83 -10.51
N LYS A 16 -21.95 13.05 -10.27
CA LYS A 16 -22.44 14.02 -9.27
C LYS A 16 -21.87 13.72 -7.88
N GLU A 17 -21.79 14.73 -7.02
CA GLU A 17 -21.19 14.60 -5.68
C GLU A 17 -21.86 13.52 -4.80
N LYS A 18 -23.17 13.29 -4.96
CA LYS A 18 -23.88 12.16 -4.30
C LYS A 18 -23.34 10.79 -4.73
N ALA A 19 -23.02 10.66 -6.02
CA ALA A 19 -22.48 9.44 -6.60
C ALA A 19 -20.99 9.25 -6.21
N ARG A 20 -20.20 10.31 -6.14
CA ARG A 20 -18.82 10.28 -5.58
C ARG A 20 -18.81 9.77 -4.14
N ARG A 21 -19.73 10.27 -3.29
CA ARG A 21 -19.90 9.78 -1.92
C ARG A 21 -20.25 8.29 -1.86
N ARG A 22 -21.14 7.81 -2.74
CA ARG A 22 -21.48 6.38 -2.84
C ARG A 22 -20.26 5.53 -3.25
N LEU A 23 -19.51 5.99 -4.26
CA LEU A 23 -18.30 5.32 -4.73
C LEU A 23 -17.23 5.24 -3.64
N SER A 24 -17.02 6.31 -2.88
CA SER A 24 -16.11 6.32 -1.72
C SER A 24 -16.51 5.29 -0.66
N ARG A 25 -17.81 5.17 -0.34
CA ARG A 25 -18.28 4.16 0.62
C ARG A 25 -18.05 2.73 0.12
N LEU A 26 -18.24 2.48 -1.17
CA LEU A 26 -18.01 1.17 -1.77
C LEU A 26 -16.53 0.77 -1.67
N VAL A 27 -15.62 1.69 -2.01
CA VAL A 27 -14.17 1.47 -1.86
C VAL A 27 -13.78 1.27 -0.40
N LYS A 28 -14.37 2.02 0.55
CA LYS A 28 -14.09 1.86 1.98
C LYS A 28 -14.54 0.50 2.52
N LYS A 29 -15.63 -0.08 1.99
CA LYS A 29 -16.12 -1.41 2.38
C LYS A 29 -15.13 -2.51 1.99
N ASN A 30 -14.53 -2.42 0.80
CA ASN A 30 -13.49 -3.34 0.38
C ASN A 30 -12.42 -2.65 -0.47
N ARG A 31 -11.34 -2.21 0.20
CA ARG A 31 -10.23 -1.50 -0.43
C ARG A 31 -9.38 -2.36 -1.39
N ARG A 32 -9.59 -3.68 -1.44
CA ARG A 32 -8.84 -4.63 -2.30
C ARG A 32 -9.48 -4.87 -3.67
N GLN A 33 -10.68 -4.36 -3.91
CA GLN A 33 -11.38 -4.56 -5.18
C GLN A 33 -10.72 -3.77 -6.31
N THR A 34 -10.70 -4.36 -7.50
CA THR A 34 -10.27 -3.69 -8.73
C THR A 34 -11.38 -2.80 -9.30
N VAL A 35 -11.03 -1.86 -10.18
CA VAL A 35 -12.03 -1.00 -10.82
C VAL A 35 -13.03 -1.82 -11.64
N ALA A 36 -12.57 -2.85 -12.35
CA ALA A 36 -13.41 -3.83 -13.03
C ALA A 36 -14.43 -4.53 -12.10
N GLN A 37 -14.07 -4.81 -10.86
CA GLN A 37 -15.00 -5.40 -9.87
C GLN A 37 -15.94 -4.36 -9.24
N LEU A 38 -15.47 -3.11 -9.08
CA LEU A 38 -16.22 -2.00 -8.49
C LEU A 38 -17.31 -1.47 -9.43
N THR A 39 -17.03 -1.46 -10.73
CA THR A 39 -17.93 -0.92 -11.76
C THR A 39 -19.30 -1.61 -11.78
N PRO A 40 -19.41 -2.96 -11.86
CA PRO A 40 -20.72 -3.63 -11.82
C PRO A 40 -21.41 -3.44 -10.46
N GLN A 41 -20.68 -3.42 -9.34
CA GLN A 41 -21.26 -3.14 -8.01
C GLN A 41 -21.82 -1.72 -7.90
N TYR A 42 -21.17 -0.75 -8.53
CA TYR A 42 -21.68 0.61 -8.61
C TYR A 42 -22.91 0.69 -9.52
N ASN A 43 -22.88 0.03 -10.68
CA ASN A 43 -23.98 0.00 -11.65
C ASN A 43 -25.21 -0.79 -11.17
N ALA A 44 -25.06 -1.70 -10.20
CA ALA A 44 -26.19 -2.41 -9.58
C ALA A 44 -27.12 -1.53 -8.73
N GLY A 45 -26.82 -0.23 -8.58
CA GLY A 45 -27.68 0.70 -7.86
C GLY A 45 -28.57 1.54 -8.80
N PRO A 46 -29.40 2.44 -8.25
CA PRO A 46 -30.34 3.26 -9.02
C PRO A 46 -29.66 4.39 -9.80
N SER A 47 -28.34 4.31 -10.01
CA SER A 47 -27.55 5.35 -10.69
C SER A 47 -27.45 5.01 -12.18
N THR A 48 -27.28 6.02 -13.03
CA THR A 48 -26.91 5.82 -14.43
C THR A 48 -25.72 4.88 -14.52
N SER A 49 -25.76 3.94 -15.47
CA SER A 49 -24.63 3.04 -15.71
C SER A 49 -23.41 3.85 -16.13
N VAL A 50 -22.28 3.57 -15.49
CA VAL A 50 -21.01 4.25 -15.73
C VAL A 50 -19.99 3.23 -16.23
N SER A 51 -19.16 3.62 -17.19
CA SER A 51 -18.05 2.80 -17.69
C SER A 51 -16.92 2.70 -16.67
N GLU A 52 -16.13 1.64 -16.78
CA GLU A 52 -14.97 1.42 -15.89
C GLU A 52 -13.99 2.61 -15.93
N HIS A 53 -13.76 3.16 -17.13
CA HIS A 53 -12.85 4.28 -17.33
C HIS A 53 -13.29 5.55 -16.58
N THR A 54 -14.60 5.83 -16.56
CA THR A 54 -15.14 6.99 -15.84
C THR A 54 -15.06 6.78 -14.32
N VAL A 55 -15.27 5.55 -13.83
CA VAL A 55 -15.05 5.20 -12.42
C VAL A 55 -13.57 5.38 -12.05
N ALA A 56 -12.64 4.89 -12.87
CA ALA A 56 -11.21 5.03 -12.65
C ALA A 56 -10.77 6.50 -12.54
N ARG A 57 -11.19 7.35 -13.49
CA ARG A 57 -10.88 8.79 -13.44
C ARG A 57 -11.45 9.46 -12.20
N THR A 58 -12.71 9.19 -11.87
CA THR A 58 -13.34 9.78 -10.70
C THR A 58 -12.64 9.37 -9.40
N LEU A 59 -12.16 8.12 -9.30
CA LEU A 59 -11.37 7.67 -8.15
C LEU A 59 -10.05 8.45 -8.05
N LEU A 60 -9.36 8.65 -9.17
CA LEU A 60 -8.12 9.46 -9.20
C LEU A 60 -8.38 10.92 -8.83
N ASP A 61 -9.45 11.52 -9.33
CA ASP A 61 -9.87 12.90 -8.98
C ASP A 61 -10.23 13.04 -7.49
N MET A 62 -10.64 11.94 -6.85
CA MET A 62 -10.87 11.87 -5.40
C MET A 62 -9.60 11.53 -4.60
N GLY A 63 -8.45 11.37 -5.27
CA GLY A 63 -7.17 10.97 -4.67
C GLY A 63 -7.02 9.47 -4.38
N LEU A 64 -8.01 8.64 -4.72
CA LEU A 64 -8.00 7.20 -4.47
C LEU A 64 -7.23 6.49 -5.60
N GLY A 65 -5.98 6.16 -5.31
CA GLY A 65 -5.10 5.47 -6.26
C GLY A 65 -4.85 4.01 -5.89
N SER A 66 -4.57 3.18 -6.91
CA SER A 66 -4.15 1.80 -6.74
C SER A 66 -2.69 1.74 -6.26
N ARG A 67 -2.46 1.24 -5.04
CA ARG A 67 -1.15 1.23 -4.38
C ARG A 67 -0.84 -0.13 -3.76
N ARG A 68 0.46 -0.42 -3.56
CA ARG A 68 0.89 -1.65 -2.87
C ARG A 68 0.66 -1.52 -1.36
N PRO A 69 0.06 -2.53 -0.70
CA PRO A 69 -0.06 -2.53 0.75
C PRO A 69 1.33 -2.66 1.41
N THR A 70 1.49 -2.02 2.56
CA THR A 70 2.71 -2.14 3.37
C THR A 70 2.74 -3.51 4.03
N ARG A 71 3.87 -4.23 3.94
CA ARG A 71 4.09 -5.48 4.68
C ARG A 71 4.58 -5.13 6.08
N VAL A 72 3.81 -5.48 7.10
CA VAL A 72 4.25 -5.42 8.50
C VAL A 72 3.94 -6.78 9.11
N PRO A 73 4.91 -7.45 9.76
CA PRO A 73 4.62 -8.68 10.47
C PRO A 73 3.59 -8.40 11.57
N LEU A 74 2.59 -9.26 11.67
CA LEU A 74 1.61 -9.18 12.74
C LEU A 74 2.31 -9.58 14.05
N LEU A 75 2.52 -8.60 14.92
CA LEU A 75 3.08 -8.86 16.25
C LEU A 75 1.96 -9.13 17.24
N THR A 76 1.98 -10.30 17.87
CA THR A 76 1.13 -10.60 19.03
C THR A 76 1.50 -9.68 20.21
N LYS A 77 0.65 -9.62 21.24
CA LYS A 77 0.96 -8.85 22.47
C LYS A 77 2.27 -9.34 23.12
N CYS A 78 2.46 -10.65 23.19
CA CYS A 78 3.67 -11.27 23.74
C CYS A 78 4.91 -10.88 22.93
N HIS A 79 4.86 -10.94 21.59
CA HIS A 79 5.99 -10.52 20.75
C HIS A 79 6.37 -9.06 20.97
N ARG A 80 5.39 -8.17 21.18
CA ARG A 80 5.69 -6.75 21.45
C ARG A 80 6.35 -6.55 22.80
N HIS A 81 5.87 -7.25 23.83
CA HIS A 81 6.46 -7.19 25.16
C HIS A 81 7.93 -7.65 25.12
N LEU A 82 8.19 -8.85 24.57
CA LEU A 82 9.54 -9.40 24.47
C LEU A 82 10.48 -8.51 23.65
N ARG A 83 10.01 -7.98 22.51
CA ARG A 83 10.83 -7.07 21.68
C ARG A 83 11.14 -5.75 22.39
N LEU A 84 10.16 -5.20 23.12
CA LEU A 84 10.37 -3.97 23.88
C LEU A 84 11.32 -4.19 25.06
N GLN A 85 11.17 -5.30 25.77
CA GLN A 85 12.06 -5.69 26.86
C GLN A 85 13.49 -5.86 26.33
N TRP A 86 13.67 -6.64 25.27
CA TRP A 86 14.97 -6.84 24.64
C TRP A 86 15.62 -5.52 24.23
N ALA A 87 14.86 -4.62 23.59
CA ALA A 87 15.36 -3.30 23.19
C ALA A 87 15.76 -2.41 24.38
N ARG A 88 15.08 -2.53 25.53
CA ARG A 88 15.44 -1.81 26.76
C ARG A 88 16.71 -2.36 27.39
N GLU A 89 16.84 -3.67 27.48
CA GLU A 89 18.03 -4.35 28.04
C GLU A 89 19.29 -4.07 27.22
N HIS A 90 19.14 -3.87 25.91
CA HIS A 90 20.26 -3.66 24.98
C HIS A 90 20.42 -2.18 24.57
N ARG A 91 19.69 -1.26 25.22
CA ARG A 91 19.71 0.18 24.90
C ARG A 91 21.10 0.79 25.01
N ASP A 92 21.81 0.43 26.07
CA ASP A 92 23.10 1.03 26.44
C ASP A 92 24.27 0.13 26.01
N TRP A 93 24.05 -0.78 25.06
CA TRP A 93 25.11 -1.62 24.53
C TRP A 93 26.10 -0.81 23.69
N THR A 94 27.35 -0.78 24.14
CA THR A 94 28.49 -0.21 23.41
C THR A 94 28.82 -1.02 22.15
N MET A 95 29.44 -0.39 21.14
CA MET A 95 29.87 -1.06 19.90
C MET A 95 30.73 -2.32 20.13
N GLY A 96 31.58 -2.34 21.16
CA GLY A 96 32.38 -3.52 21.50
C GLY A 96 31.55 -4.73 21.94
N LYS A 97 30.35 -4.53 22.49
CA LYS A 97 29.40 -5.61 22.81
C LYS A 97 28.72 -6.13 21.55
N TRP A 98 28.29 -5.24 20.65
CA TRP A 98 27.68 -5.62 19.37
C TRP A 98 28.60 -6.46 18.49
N LYS A 99 29.90 -6.12 18.44
CA LYS A 99 30.91 -6.88 17.66
C LYS A 99 31.11 -8.32 18.14
N ARG A 100 30.73 -8.65 19.38
CA ARG A 100 30.84 -10.00 19.93
C ARG A 100 29.62 -10.89 19.63
N VAL A 101 28.56 -10.32 19.05
CA VAL A 101 27.37 -11.08 18.69
C VAL A 101 27.53 -11.67 17.30
N ALA A 102 27.47 -13.00 17.21
CA ALA A 102 27.33 -13.69 15.93
C ALA A 102 25.85 -13.81 15.57
N TRP A 103 25.46 -13.27 14.41
CA TRP A 103 24.10 -13.36 13.88
C TRP A 103 24.03 -14.45 12.82
N SER A 104 22.97 -15.26 12.85
CA SER A 104 22.64 -16.21 11.80
C SER A 104 21.18 -16.04 11.39
N ASP A 105 20.91 -16.14 10.09
CA ASP A 105 19.57 -16.18 9.50
C ASP A 105 19.62 -16.93 8.17
N GLU A 106 18.50 -17.49 7.76
CA GLU A 106 18.36 -18.18 6.48
C GLU A 106 17.55 -17.32 5.50
N SER A 107 18.15 -17.00 4.36
CA SER A 107 17.49 -16.25 3.30
C SER A 107 17.18 -17.12 2.09
N ARG A 108 15.96 -17.01 1.58
CA ARG A 108 15.53 -17.63 0.32
C ARG A 108 15.76 -16.67 -0.84
N PHE A 109 16.50 -17.11 -1.86
CA PHE A 109 16.68 -16.38 -3.12
C PHE A 109 15.79 -16.98 -4.21
N LEU A 110 15.01 -16.14 -4.89
CA LEU A 110 14.13 -16.52 -5.99
C LEU A 110 14.56 -15.82 -7.27
N ILE A 111 14.67 -16.55 -8.38
CA ILE A 111 15.07 -16.01 -9.70
C ILE A 111 14.00 -15.07 -10.27
N HIS A 112 12.72 -15.36 -10.03
CA HIS A 112 11.61 -14.50 -10.40
C HIS A 112 10.79 -14.12 -9.17
N HIS A 113 10.71 -12.82 -8.88
CA HIS A 113 9.94 -12.32 -7.75
C HIS A 113 8.46 -12.18 -8.13
N VAL A 114 7.65 -13.17 -7.76
CA VAL A 114 6.19 -13.01 -7.81
C VAL A 114 5.76 -12.28 -6.55
N ASP A 115 5.40 -11.01 -6.68
CA ASP A 115 5.04 -10.18 -5.52
C ASP A 115 3.78 -10.72 -4.81
N GLY A 116 2.87 -11.36 -5.56
CA GLY A 116 1.61 -11.94 -5.06
C GLY A 116 0.66 -10.94 -4.38
N ARG A 117 1.01 -9.65 -4.39
CA ARG A 117 0.29 -8.60 -3.66
C ARG A 117 -0.93 -8.16 -4.45
N VAL A 118 -2.10 -8.33 -3.83
CA VAL A 118 -3.31 -7.64 -4.27
C VAL A 118 -3.16 -6.15 -3.96
N ARG A 119 -3.30 -5.31 -4.99
CA ARG A 119 -3.25 -3.85 -4.85
C ARG A 119 -4.47 -3.35 -4.07
N VAL A 120 -4.30 -2.22 -3.39
CA VAL A 120 -5.37 -1.57 -2.61
C VAL A 120 -5.61 -0.15 -3.08
N LEU A 121 -6.88 0.26 -3.11
CA LEU A 121 -7.26 1.65 -3.36
C LEU A 121 -7.14 2.46 -2.06
N ARG A 122 -6.30 3.49 -2.07
CA ARG A 122 -6.05 4.36 -0.91
C ARG A 122 -5.67 5.78 -1.30
N LEU A 123 -5.92 6.72 -0.39
CA LEU A 123 -5.45 8.09 -0.52
C LEU A 123 -3.92 8.17 -0.34
N PRO A 124 -3.27 9.25 -0.81
CA PRO A 124 -1.89 9.55 -0.45
C PRO A 124 -1.78 9.68 1.08
N GLY A 125 -0.74 9.10 1.69
CA GLY A 125 -0.51 9.23 3.15
C GLY A 125 -1.40 8.35 4.05
N GLU A 126 -2.48 7.75 3.53
CA GLU A 126 -3.22 6.69 4.22
C GLU A 126 -2.35 5.42 4.31
N GLN A 127 -1.43 5.39 5.28
CA GLN A 127 -0.95 4.11 5.78
C GLN A 127 -2.14 3.49 6.51
N LEU A 128 -2.52 2.28 6.13
CA LEU A 128 -3.32 1.46 7.02
C LEU A 128 -2.53 1.39 8.32
N LEU A 129 -3.00 2.11 9.34
CA LEU A 129 -2.59 1.94 10.72
C LEU A 129 -3.08 0.55 11.14
N LEU A 130 -2.48 -0.49 10.56
CA LEU A 130 -2.48 -1.77 11.22
C LEU A 130 -1.76 -1.49 12.54
N ILE A 131 -2.51 -1.72 13.61
CA ILE A 131 -2.43 -1.11 14.95
C ILE A 131 -1.09 -1.39 15.67
N HIS A 132 -0.08 -1.94 15.01
CA HIS A 132 1.12 -2.50 15.63
C HIS A 132 2.38 -2.00 14.95
N ARG A 133 2.56 -0.67 14.97
CA ARG A 133 3.79 -0.03 14.53
C ARG A 133 4.81 -0.07 15.67
N LEU A 134 5.50 -1.19 15.84
CA LEU A 134 6.89 -1.13 16.29
C LEU A 134 7.73 -1.21 15.02
N VAL A 135 8.38 -0.11 14.68
CA VAL A 135 9.41 -0.11 13.65
C VAL A 135 10.49 -1.05 14.17
N VAL A 136 10.53 -2.26 13.62
CA VAL A 136 11.72 -3.09 13.73
C VAL A 136 12.74 -2.35 12.90
N VAL A 137 13.67 -1.68 13.57
CA VAL A 137 14.92 -1.31 12.93
C VAL A 137 15.60 -2.65 12.65
N VAL A 138 15.31 -3.23 11.49
CA VAL A 138 16.15 -4.30 10.95
C VAL A 138 17.40 -3.58 10.49
N LEU A 139 18.41 -3.54 11.36
CA LEU A 139 19.76 -3.19 10.95
C LEU A 139 20.25 -4.33 10.05
N CYS A 140 19.94 -4.25 8.75
CA CYS A 140 20.57 -5.09 7.75
C CYS A 140 22.03 -4.66 7.61
N PHE A 141 22.94 -5.23 8.39
CA PHE A 141 24.36 -5.25 8.04
C PHE A 141 24.63 -6.54 7.27
N GLY A 142 24.26 -6.52 5.98
CA GLY A 142 24.78 -7.47 5.02
C GLY A 142 26.07 -6.91 4.46
N GLU A 143 27.21 -7.47 4.85
CA GLU A 143 28.47 -7.27 4.14
C GLU A 143 28.25 -7.67 2.69
N ARG A 144 28.20 -6.65 1.82
CA ARG A 144 28.30 -6.84 0.39
C ARG A 144 29.77 -7.10 0.11
N SER A 145 30.14 -8.37 0.01
CA SER A 145 31.44 -8.84 -0.41
C SER A 145 31.76 -8.32 -1.81
N HIS A 146 32.42 -7.17 -1.87
CA HIS A 146 33.23 -6.74 -3.00
C HIS A 146 34.58 -6.24 -2.47
N GLY A 147 35.63 -6.68 -3.15
CA GLY A 147 36.99 -6.73 -2.65
C GLY A 147 37.62 -5.39 -2.25
N ARG A 148 38.60 -5.57 -1.35
CA ARG A 148 39.74 -4.72 -1.02
C ARG A 148 39.45 -3.38 -0.34
N LEU A 149 40.08 -3.27 0.83
CA LEU A 149 40.95 -2.18 1.27
C LEU A 149 40.58 -1.79 2.68
N TRP A 150 41.16 -2.47 3.68
CA TRP A 150 41.59 -1.89 4.96
C TRP A 150 42.60 -2.87 5.56
N ASP A 151 43.87 -2.71 5.17
CA ASP A 151 45.01 -3.13 5.98
C ASP A 151 45.46 -1.92 6.84
N PRO A 152 46.15 -2.15 7.96
CA PRO A 152 45.81 -1.64 9.30
C PRO A 152 46.04 -0.15 9.56
#